data_AF-A0AAN9FY15-F1
#
_entry.id   AF-A0AAN9FY15-F1
#
_cell.length_a   1.000
_cell.length_b   1.000
_cell.length_c   1.000
_cell.angle_alpha   90.00
_cell.angle_beta   90.00
_cell.angle_gamma   90.00
#
_symmetry.space_group_name_H-M   'P 1'
#
loop_
_entity.id
_entity.type
_entity.pdbx_description
1 polymer ?
#
loop_
_entity_poly.entity_id
_entity_poly.type
_entity_poly.pdbx_seq_one_letter_code
_entity_poly.pdbx_strand_id
1 'polypeptide(L)'
;MVTHIKVIKAVGLQKLDKNGGADPFCVIICEGEKVKGRVEKSSVNPEWGDSALFYRKNLAKPIIIQVWNSNLFRDELMGQHTFKSVKEMKQQASQVVLYGKDKESDTVKPGELQLSVTQSVDLYAV
;
A
#
# COMPACT_ATOMS: atom_id res chain seq x y z
N MET A 1 6.47 16.60 9.35
CA MET A 1 7.18 16.02 8.18
C MET A 1 6.13 15.67 7.14
N VAL A 2 6.37 16.00 5.87
CA VAL A 2 5.49 15.59 4.77
C VAL A 2 5.94 14.24 4.24
N THR A 3 5.00 13.34 3.99
CA THR A 3 5.29 12.05 3.36
C THR A 3 4.34 11.83 2.20
N HIS A 4 4.89 11.74 1.00
CA HIS A 4 4.20 11.36 -0.23
C HIS A 4 4.43 9.89 -0.50
N ILE A 5 3.34 9.14 -0.68
CA ILE A 5 3.38 7.72 -1.02
C ILE A 5 2.64 7.55 -2.31
N LYS A 6 3.30 6.92 -3.28
CA LYS A 6 2.69 6.49 -4.54
C LYS A 6 2.75 4.98 -4.63
N VAL A 7 1.60 4.33 -4.70
CA VAL A 7 1.51 2.90 -4.98
C VAL A 7 1.39 2.74 -6.48
N ILE A 8 2.45 2.25 -7.12
CA ILE A 8 2.58 2.25 -8.58
C ILE A 8 1.80 1.07 -9.15
N LYS A 9 2.14 -0.15 -8.72
CA LYS A 9 1.51 -1.38 -9.19
C LYS A 9 1.72 -2.52 -8.21
N ALA A 10 1.00 -3.62 -8.43
CA ALA A 10 1.32 -4.91 -7.85
C ALA A 10 1.59 -5.94 -8.94
N VAL A 11 2.33 -6.99 -8.60
CA VAL A 11 2.60 -8.12 -9.50
C VAL A 11 2.36 -9.42 -8.74
N GLY A 12 1.67 -10.37 -9.37
CA GLY A 12 1.48 -11.72 -8.84
C GLY A 12 0.57 -11.81 -7.61
N LEU A 13 -0.44 -10.95 -7.51
CA LEU A 13 -1.43 -11.01 -6.43
C LEU A 13 -2.21 -12.34 -6.44
N GLN A 14 -2.76 -12.69 -5.27
CA GLN A 14 -3.62 -13.86 -5.14
C GLN A 14 -4.88 -13.75 -6.01
N LYS A 15 -5.24 -14.81 -6.72
CA LYS A 15 -6.54 -14.94 -7.40
C LYS A 15 -7.60 -15.26 -6.35
N LEU A 16 -8.58 -14.37 -6.20
CA LEU A 16 -9.65 -14.51 -5.20
C LEU A 16 -11.03 -14.62 -5.84
N ASP A 17 -11.17 -14.21 -7.10
CA ASP A 17 -12.44 -14.27 -7.81
C ASP A 17 -12.63 -15.62 -8.51
N LYS A 18 -13.89 -16.06 -8.64
CA LYS A 18 -14.25 -17.34 -9.27
C LYS A 18 -13.81 -17.47 -10.73
N ASN A 19 -13.60 -16.37 -11.43
CA ASN A 19 -13.11 -16.32 -12.81
C ASN A 19 -11.58 -16.39 -12.91
N GLY A 20 -10.86 -16.55 -11.79
CA GLY A 20 -9.41 -16.62 -11.76
C GLY A 20 -8.71 -15.26 -11.78
N GLY A 21 -9.42 -14.17 -11.46
CA GLY A 21 -8.87 -12.82 -11.27
C GLY A 21 -8.96 -12.34 -9.82
N ALA A 22 -8.85 -11.01 -9.66
CA ALA A 22 -9.15 -10.24 -8.46
C ALA A 22 -9.54 -8.82 -8.91
N ASP A 23 -10.27 -8.08 -8.08
CA ASP A 23 -10.57 -6.66 -8.24
C ASP A 23 -9.77 -5.82 -7.21
N PRO A 24 -8.43 -5.73 -7.31
CA PRO A 24 -7.62 -5.19 -6.23
C PRO A 24 -7.63 -3.66 -6.16
N PHE A 25 -7.55 -3.13 -4.93
CA PHE A 25 -7.35 -1.72 -4.61
C PHE A 25 -6.43 -1.53 -3.40
N CYS A 26 -5.84 -0.34 -3.29
CA CYS A 26 -4.96 0.00 -2.18
C CYS A 26 -5.66 0.87 -1.13
N VAL A 27 -5.29 0.68 0.14
CA VAL A 27 -5.62 1.58 1.23
C VAL A 27 -4.32 1.99 1.92
N ILE A 28 -4.00 3.28 1.88
CA ILE A 28 -2.83 3.85 2.54
C ILE A 28 -3.28 4.44 3.88
N ILE A 29 -2.68 3.97 4.98
CA ILE A 29 -3.06 4.32 6.34
C ILE A 29 -1.89 5.02 7.02
N CYS A 30 -2.10 6.24 7.48
CA CYS A 30 -1.09 7.02 8.19
C CYS A 30 -1.74 7.71 9.40
N GLU A 31 -1.23 7.45 10.61
CA GLU A 31 -1.69 8.08 11.85
C GLU A 31 -3.20 7.96 12.15
N GLY A 32 -3.89 7.01 11.51
CA GLY A 32 -5.34 6.79 11.63
C GLY A 32 -6.13 7.31 10.43
N GLU A 33 -5.55 8.20 9.62
CA GLU A 33 -6.12 8.62 8.34
C GLU A 33 -5.96 7.54 7.28
N LYS A 34 -6.96 7.40 6.41
CA LYS A 34 -7.00 6.38 5.37
C LYS A 34 -7.31 7.02 4.02
N VAL A 35 -6.50 6.71 3.02
CA VAL A 35 -6.75 7.06 1.62
C VAL A 35 -6.97 5.77 0.84
N LYS A 36 -8.17 5.59 0.32
CA LYS A 36 -8.54 4.46 -0.56
C LYS A 36 -8.27 4.86 -2.01
N GLY A 37 -7.51 4.02 -2.71
CA GLY A 37 -7.24 4.14 -4.15
C GLY A 37 -8.38 3.59 -5.01
N ARG A 38 -8.16 3.59 -6.32
CA ARG A 38 -9.09 3.02 -7.29
C ARG A 38 -9.07 1.49 -7.25
N VAL A 39 -10.18 0.90 -7.67
CA VAL A 39 -10.30 -0.55 -7.91
C VAL A 39 -9.89 -0.83 -9.35
N GLU A 40 -8.91 -1.71 -9.53
CA GLU A 40 -8.58 -2.28 -10.84
C GLU A 40 -9.34 -3.60 -10.98
N LYS A 41 -10.05 -3.83 -12.08
CA LYS A 41 -10.91 -5.01 -12.21
C LYS A 41 -10.20 -6.18 -12.87
N SER A 42 -10.48 -7.39 -12.39
CA SER A 42 -10.06 -8.67 -12.97
C SER A 42 -8.54 -8.74 -13.27
N SER A 43 -7.71 -8.25 -12.36
CA SER A 43 -6.27 -8.20 -12.52
C SER A 43 -5.53 -8.68 -11.27
N VAL A 44 -4.53 -9.54 -11.48
CA VAL A 44 -3.53 -9.91 -10.45
C VAL A 44 -2.22 -9.14 -10.60
N ASN A 45 -2.14 -8.28 -11.62
CA ASN A 45 -1.00 -7.39 -11.87
C ASN A 45 -1.52 -5.94 -12.07
N PRO A 46 -2.24 -5.37 -11.09
CA PRO A 46 -2.88 -4.07 -11.24
C PRO A 46 -1.87 -2.93 -11.31
N GLU A 47 -2.17 -1.92 -12.12
CA GLU A 47 -1.43 -0.66 -12.17
C GLU A 47 -2.32 0.47 -11.68
N TRP A 48 -1.98 1.04 -10.53
CA TRP A 48 -2.71 2.15 -9.92
C TRP A 48 -1.97 3.48 -10.18
N GLY A 49 -0.76 3.63 -9.65
CA GLY A 49 -0.14 4.97 -9.58
C GLY A 49 -0.91 5.94 -8.67
N ASP A 50 -1.80 5.42 -7.81
CA ASP A 50 -2.51 6.19 -6.82
C ASP A 50 -1.53 6.71 -5.77
N SER A 51 -1.79 7.91 -5.24
CA SER A 51 -0.89 8.51 -4.27
C SER A 51 -1.63 9.25 -3.16
N ALA A 52 -0.96 9.35 -2.02
CA ALA A 52 -1.43 10.07 -0.84
C ALA A 52 -0.31 10.93 -0.27
N LEU A 53 -0.68 12.13 0.19
CA LEU A 53 0.21 13.07 0.86
C LEU A 53 -0.25 13.21 2.32
N PHE A 54 0.65 12.92 3.27
CA PHE A 54 0.34 13.00 4.69
C PHE A 54 1.25 14.00 5.40
N TYR A 55 0.67 14.82 6.27
CA TYR A 55 1.39 15.61 7.25
C TYR A 55 1.54 14.81 8.54
N ARG A 56 2.75 14.29 8.77
CA ARG A 56 3.04 13.40 9.90
C ARG A 56 3.53 14.16 11.11
N LYS A 57 2.81 13.98 12.22
CA LYS A 57 3.14 14.53 13.55
C LYS A 57 3.94 13.54 14.39
N ASN A 58 3.76 12.24 14.17
CA ASN A 58 4.38 11.18 14.94
C ASN A 58 5.08 10.15 14.02
N LEU A 59 6.38 10.33 13.83
CA LEU A 59 7.20 9.46 12.99
C LEU A 59 7.39 8.05 13.56
N ALA A 60 7.10 7.83 14.85
CA ALA A 60 7.13 6.50 15.47
C ALA A 60 5.94 5.64 15.03
N LYS A 61 4.82 6.24 14.62
CA LYS A 61 3.70 5.50 14.03
C LYS A 61 4.05 5.13 12.58
N PRO A 62 3.97 3.85 12.18
CA PRO A 62 4.28 3.46 10.81
C PRO A 62 3.18 3.91 9.84
N ILE A 63 3.51 3.85 8.55
CA ILE A 63 2.54 3.93 7.47
C ILE A 63 2.25 2.50 7.01
N ILE A 64 0.98 2.17 6.84
CA ILE A 64 0.55 0.83 6.44
C ILE A 64 -0.10 0.94 5.07
N ILE A 65 0.34 0.13 4.12
CA ILE A 65 -0.23 0.02 2.78
C ILE A 65 -0.91 -1.33 2.72
N GLN A 66 -2.21 -1.35 2.52
CA GLN A 66 -3.00 -2.59 2.43
C GLN A 66 -3.50 -2.77 1.01
N VAL A 67 -3.46 -4.01 0.52
CA VAL A 67 -4.06 -4.41 -0.76
C VAL A 67 -5.29 -5.25 -0.44
N TRP A 68 -6.41 -4.87 -1.03
CA TRP A 68 -7.71 -5.48 -0.81
C TRP A 68 -8.29 -5.92 -2.14
N ASN A 69 -8.98 -7.05 -2.15
CA ASN A 69 -9.85 -7.46 -3.24
C ASN A 69 -11.26 -6.92 -3.02
N SER A 70 -11.80 -6.18 -3.99
CA SER A 70 -13.16 -5.65 -3.89
C SER A 70 -14.17 -6.74 -4.25
N ASN A 71 -15.12 -7.02 -3.35
CA ASN A 71 -16.16 -8.02 -3.58
C ASN A 71 -17.55 -7.42 -3.31
N LEU A 72 -18.57 -8.03 -3.90
CA LEU A 72 -19.98 -7.58 -3.75
C LEU A 72 -20.46 -7.53 -2.29
N PHE A 73 -20.03 -8.47 -1.45
CA PHE A 73 -20.50 -8.58 -0.06
C PHE A 73 -19.51 -8.02 0.95
N ARG A 74 -18.23 -8.35 0.81
CA ARG A 74 -17.18 -7.93 1.74
C ARG A 74 -15.82 -7.98 1.05
N ASP A 75 -15.13 -6.84 1.05
CA ASP A 75 -13.75 -6.75 0.58
C ASP A 75 -12.83 -7.67 1.41
N GLU A 76 -11.91 -8.35 0.73
CA GLU A 76 -10.99 -9.31 1.33
C GLU A 76 -9.56 -8.75 1.35
N LEU A 77 -8.87 -8.82 2.49
CA LEU A 77 -7.50 -8.36 2.58
C LEU A 77 -6.57 -9.37 1.89
N MET A 78 -5.84 -8.91 0.87
CA MET A 78 -4.86 -9.73 0.16
C MET A 78 -3.50 -9.70 0.86
N GLY A 79 -3.16 -8.57 1.49
CA GLY A 79 -1.96 -8.42 2.29
C GLY A 79 -1.67 -6.96 2.61
N GLN A 80 -0.63 -6.74 3.40
CA GLN A 80 -0.19 -5.40 3.77
C GLN A 80 1.33 -5.29 3.83
N HIS A 81 1.83 -4.08 3.60
CA HIS A 81 3.21 -3.72 3.84
C HIS A 81 3.27 -2.59 4.87
N THR A 82 4.18 -2.71 5.84
CA THR A 82 4.36 -1.69 6.89
C THR A 82 5.66 -0.94 6.66
N PHE A 83 5.54 0.33 6.31
CA PHE A 83 6.68 1.23 6.16
C PHE A 83 6.94 1.99 7.47
N LYS A 84 8.06 1.69 8.12
CA LYS A 84 8.56 2.47 9.27
C LYS A 84 9.31 3.67 8.73
N SER A 85 9.08 4.85 9.32
CA SER A 85 9.75 6.07 8.88
C SER A 85 11.26 5.91 9.07
N VAL A 86 12.03 6.11 8.00
CA VAL A 86 13.49 6.17 8.08
C VAL A 86 13.86 7.65 8.28
N LYS A 87 14.82 7.93 9.16
CA LYS A 87 15.23 9.32 9.47
C LYS A 87 15.92 10.01 8.28
N GLU A 88 16.39 9.25 7.30
CA GLU A 88 17.14 9.78 6.15
C GLU A 88 16.29 9.85 4.88
N MET A 89 16.28 11.04 4.28
CA MET A 89 15.60 11.33 3.02
C MET A 89 16.26 10.57 1.87
N LYS A 90 15.56 9.58 1.32
CA LYS A 90 15.75 9.14 -0.07
C LYS A 90 14.40 8.83 -0.68
N GLN A 91 14.18 9.35 -1.89
CA GLN A 91 13.15 8.79 -2.75
C GLN A 91 13.55 7.35 -3.03
N GLN A 92 12.80 6.41 -2.48
CA GLN A 92 13.05 4.99 -2.70
C GLN A 92 11.85 4.42 -3.44
N ALA A 93 12.05 4.16 -4.73
CA ALA A 93 11.20 3.22 -5.45
C ALA A 93 11.60 1.82 -4.98
N SER A 94 10.70 1.16 -4.27
CA SER A 94 10.95 -0.16 -3.69
C SER A 94 9.92 -1.15 -4.18
N GLN A 95 10.42 -2.32 -4.57
CA GLN A 95 9.61 -3.54 -4.66
C GLN A 95 9.55 -4.14 -3.26
N VAL A 96 8.35 -4.33 -2.74
CA VAL A 96 8.13 -4.80 -1.37
C VAL A 96 7.18 -5.98 -1.35
N VAL A 97 7.42 -6.90 -0.43
CA VAL A 97 6.55 -8.05 -0.21
C VAL A 97 5.34 -7.69 0.64
N LEU A 98 4.25 -8.42 0.45
CA LEU A 98 3.05 -8.34 1.26
C LEU A 98 3.11 -9.35 2.42
N TYR A 99 2.56 -8.95 3.56
CA TYR A 99 2.40 -9.81 4.73
C TYR A 99 0.93 -9.89 5.13
N GLY A 100 0.59 -10.90 5.92
CA GLY A 100 -0.71 -10.99 6.56
C GLY A 100 -0.91 -9.92 7.65
N LYS A 101 -2.09 -9.97 8.28
CA LYS A 101 -2.46 -9.05 9.36
C LYS A 101 -2.55 -9.82 10.69
N ASP A 102 -2.30 -9.12 11.79
CA ASP A 102 -2.46 -9.63 13.15
C ASP A 102 -1.63 -10.90 13.37
N LYS A 103 -2.27 -12.06 13.55
CA LYS A 103 -1.59 -13.35 13.78
C LYS A 103 -0.76 -13.84 12.58
N GLU A 104 -0.95 -13.24 11.42
CA GLU A 104 -0.22 -13.55 10.18
C GLU A 104 0.79 -12.46 9.79
N SER A 105 1.21 -11.59 10.71
CA SER A 105 2.13 -10.48 10.39
C SER A 105 3.48 -10.93 9.83
N ASP A 106 3.91 -12.15 10.17
CA ASP A 106 5.17 -12.73 9.71
C ASP A 106 4.98 -13.66 8.50
N THR A 107 3.72 -13.87 8.07
CA THR A 107 3.37 -14.72 6.93
C THR A 107 3.41 -13.88 5.65
N VAL A 108 4.31 -14.23 4.74
CA VAL A 108 4.35 -13.63 3.40
C VAL A 108 3.10 -14.02 2.61
N LYS A 109 2.44 -13.05 2.00
CA LYS A 109 1.27 -13.24 1.13
C LYS A 109 1.68 -13.14 -0.34
N PRO A 110 0.92 -13.75 -1.26
CA PRO A 110 1.23 -13.69 -2.69
C PRO A 110 1.26 -12.26 -3.22
N GLY A 111 2.28 -12.01 -4.04
CA GLY A 111 2.44 -10.79 -4.80
C GLY A 111 3.33 -9.75 -4.13
N GLU A 112 3.79 -8.82 -4.96
CA GLU A 112 4.73 -7.78 -4.58
C GLU A 112 4.19 -6.43 -5.02
N LEU A 113 4.41 -5.41 -4.19
CA LEU A 113 4.03 -4.04 -4.47
C LEU A 113 5.24 -3.25 -4.94
N GLN A 114 5.06 -2.46 -5.99
CA GLN A 114 5.98 -1.41 -6.35
C GLN A 114 5.45 -0.08 -5.85
N LEU A 115 6.24 0.61 -5.03
CA LEU A 115 5.86 1.88 -4.42
C LEU A 115 7.01 2.88 -4.45
N SER A 116 6.68 4.16 -4.44
CA SER A 116 7.63 5.27 -4.27
C SER A 116 7.23 6.04 -3.03
N VAL A 117 8.16 6.18 -2.08
CA VAL A 117 7.97 6.99 -0.88
C VAL A 117 8.92 8.16 -0.91
N THR A 118 8.40 9.36 -0.74
CA THR A 118 9.18 10.60 -0.62
C THR A 118 8.84 11.28 0.69
N GLN A 119 9.88 11.72 1.38
CA GLN A 119 9.84 12.11 2.78
C GLN A 119 10.61 13.42 2.90
N SER A 120 9.93 14.50 3.30
CA SER A 120 10.54 15.83 3.40
C SER A 120 10.16 16.50 4.72
N VAL A 121 11.14 17.16 5.34
CA VAL A 121 10.92 18.09 6.46
C VAL A 121 10.61 19.50 5.97
N ASP A 122 10.90 19.79 4.72
CA ASP A 122 10.72 21.10 4.11
C ASP A 122 9.36 21.18 3.41
N LEU A 123 8.53 22.14 3.81
CA LEU A 123 7.15 22.31 3.33
C LEU A 123 7.09 22.96 1.94
N TYR A 124 8.22 23.45 1.42
CA TYR A 124 8.33 24.15 0.13
C TYR A 124 8.89 23.28 -1.01
N ALA A 125 9.16 21.99 -0.78
CA ALA A 125 9.88 21.12 -1.73
C ALA A 125 9.04 19.98 -2.33
N VAL A 126 7.73 20.17 -2.48
CA VAL A 126 6.82 19.21 -3.16
C VAL A 126 6.22 19.84 -4.40
#